data_AF-A0A3D4BDF8-F1
#
_entry.id   AF-A0A3D4BDF8-F1
#
_cell.length_a   1.000
_cell.length_b   1.000
_cell.length_c   1.000
_cell.angle_alpha   90.00
_cell.angle_beta   90.00
_cell.angle_gamma   90.00
#
_symmetry.space_group_name_H-M   'P 1'
#
loop_
_entity.id
_entity.type
_entity.pdbx_description
1 polymer ?
#
loop_
_entity_poly.entity_id
_entity_poly.type
_entity_poly.pdbx_seq_one_letter_code
_entity_poly.pdbx_strand_id
1 'polypeptide(L)' 'AQTWSEHCKHKVFNGIIDYTGEGRTEHIDNLFAQTIRKATEDIRRQKGDKDWCVSVFIDNAGIIEFDDEYHLVFKV' A
#
# COMPACT_ATOMS: atom_id res chain seq x y z
N ALA A 1 -16.68 -15.11 12.19
CA ALA A 1 -15.30 -15.62 12.14
C ALA A 1 -14.58 -15.23 10.84
N GLN A 2 -15.15 -15.48 9.66
CA GLN A 2 -14.48 -15.28 8.35
C GLN A 2 -13.95 -13.85 8.11
N THR A 3 -14.75 -12.82 8.38
CA THR A 3 -14.39 -11.40 8.17
C THR A 3 -13.34 -10.84 9.13
N TRP A 4 -12.92 -11.62 10.13
CA TRP A 4 -11.91 -11.25 11.14
C TRP A 4 -10.65 -12.13 11.05
N SER A 5 -10.59 -12.99 10.05
CA SER A 5 -9.41 -13.81 9.77
C SER A 5 -8.22 -12.92 9.37
N GLU A 6 -7.01 -13.45 9.54
CA GLU A 6 -5.80 -12.73 9.10
C GLU A 6 -5.83 -12.44 7.60
N HIS A 7 -6.25 -13.42 6.81
CA HIS A 7 -6.36 -13.29 5.36
C HIS A 7 -7.28 -12.16 4.91
N CYS A 8 -8.33 -11.84 5.69
CA CYS A 8 -9.29 -10.79 5.33
C CYS A 8 -8.98 -9.43 5.97
N LYS A 9 -8.44 -9.41 7.19
CA LYS A 9 -8.17 -8.16 7.92
C LYS A 9 -6.74 -7.67 7.79
N HIS A 10 -5.83 -8.52 7.33
CA HIS A 10 -4.40 -8.22 7.23
C HIS A 10 -3.88 -7.64 8.55
N LYS A 11 -4.10 -8.36 9.67
CA LYS A 11 -3.81 -7.82 11.01
C LYS A 11 -2.31 -7.68 11.24
N VAL A 12 -1.48 -8.54 10.64
CA VAL A 12 -0.02 -8.39 10.69
C VAL A 12 0.42 -7.12 9.96
N PHE A 13 -0.13 -6.86 8.77
CA PHE A 13 0.22 -5.67 7.98
C PHE A 13 -0.25 -4.37 8.64
N ASN A 14 -1.31 -4.41 9.44
CA ASN A 14 -1.87 -3.26 10.15
C ASN A 14 -1.50 -3.17 11.64
N GLY A 15 -0.77 -4.15 12.16
CA GLY A 15 -0.48 -4.28 13.58
C GLY A 15 0.82 -3.60 14.01
N ILE A 16 0.95 -3.43 15.32
CA ILE A 16 2.18 -2.96 15.98
C ILE A 16 3.14 -4.14 16.11
N ILE A 17 4.39 -3.94 15.67
CA ILE A 17 5.45 -4.96 15.66
C ILE A 17 6.71 -4.39 16.31
N ASP A 18 7.15 -5.00 17.40
CA ASP A 18 8.50 -4.83 17.93
C ASP A 18 9.41 -5.88 17.30
N TYR A 19 10.24 -5.46 16.35
CA TYR A 19 11.18 -6.33 15.66
C TYR A 19 12.57 -6.22 16.27
N THR A 20 13.22 -7.35 16.53
CA THR A 20 14.65 -7.38 16.89
C THR A 20 15.33 -8.45 16.03
N GLY A 21 16.32 -8.04 15.25
CA GLY A 21 17.05 -8.93 14.34
C GLY A 21 18.23 -8.19 13.71
N GLU A 22 19.24 -8.91 13.24
CA GLU A 22 20.41 -8.32 12.56
C GLU A 22 21.11 -7.19 13.36
N GLY A 23 21.08 -7.27 14.69
CA GLY A 23 21.67 -6.26 15.58
C GLY A 23 20.88 -4.95 15.68
N ARG A 24 19.66 -4.89 15.14
CA ARG A 24 18.75 -3.74 15.25
C ARG A 24 17.45 -4.11 15.96
N THR A 25 16.90 -3.14 16.67
CA THR A 25 15.54 -3.18 17.20
C THR A 25 14.74 -2.06 16.55
N GLU A 26 13.54 -2.37 16.09
CA GLU A 26 12.65 -1.45 15.38
C GLU A 26 11.24 -1.59 15.90
N HIS A 27 10.54 -0.46 16.03
CA HIS A 27 9.14 -0.40 16.38
C HIS A 27 8.34 0.03 15.15
N ILE A 28 7.40 -0.81 14.72
CA ILE A 28 6.63 -0.62 13.49
C ILE A 28 5.15 -0.58 13.84
N ASP A 29 4.51 0.59 13.73
CA ASP A 29 3.09 0.76 14.07
C ASP A 29 2.13 0.18 13.03
N ASN A 30 2.55 0.21 11.76
CA ASN A 30 1.76 -0.28 10.63
C ASN A 30 2.69 -0.56 9.44
N LEU A 31 3.00 -1.84 9.23
CA LEU A 31 3.95 -2.27 8.21
C LEU A 31 3.52 -1.82 6.80
N PHE A 32 2.23 -1.92 6.47
CA PHE A 32 1.72 -1.52 5.16
C PHE A 32 1.86 -0.02 4.89
N ALA A 33 1.50 0.79 5.89
CA ALA A 33 1.54 2.24 5.80
C ALA A 33 2.96 2.76 5.67
N GLN A 34 3.89 2.23 6.48
CA GLN A 34 5.28 2.70 6.53
C GLN A 34 6.13 2.25 5.34
N THR A 35 5.72 1.20 4.61
CA THR A 35 6.47 0.65 3.48
C THR A 35 5.77 0.96 2.16
N ILE A 36 4.83 0.11 1.74
CA ILE A 36 4.20 0.15 0.41
C ILE A 36 3.46 1.46 0.21
N ARG A 37 2.59 1.85 1.15
CA ARG A 37 1.78 3.06 1.02
C ARG A 37 2.66 4.32 0.99
N LYS A 38 3.59 4.44 1.94
CA LYS A 38 4.51 5.59 2.01
C LYS A 38 5.35 5.73 0.76
N ALA A 39 5.95 4.64 0.28
CA ALA A 39 6.76 4.66 -0.95
C ALA A 39 5.92 5.10 -2.17
N THR A 40 4.70 4.60 -2.30
CA THR A 40 3.78 5.03 -3.36
C THR A 40 3.43 6.52 -3.22
N GLU A 41 3.09 6.99 -2.03
CA GLU A 41 2.78 8.41 -1.79
C GLU A 41 3.98 9.33 -2.07
N ASP A 42 5.19 8.91 -1.71
CA ASP A 42 6.44 9.63 -2.01
C ASP A 42 6.65 9.77 -3.53
N ILE A 43 6.48 8.67 -4.28
CA ILE A 43 6.60 8.69 -5.74
C ILE A 43 5.51 9.58 -6.36
N ARG A 44 4.26 9.48 -5.90
CA ARG A 44 3.15 10.33 -6.39
C ARG A 44 3.43 11.81 -6.14
N ARG A 45 3.92 12.17 -4.95
CA ARG A 45 4.36 13.54 -4.63
C ARG A 45 5.47 14.02 -5.56
N GLN A 46 6.46 13.18 -5.85
CA GLN A 46 7.55 13.52 -6.77
C GLN A 46 7.07 13.70 -8.21
N LYS A 47 6.01 12.99 -8.62
CA LYS A 47 5.42 13.11 -9.96
C LYS A 47 4.58 14.38 -10.13
N GLY A 48 3.96 14.89 -9.06
CA GLY A 48 3.13 16.10 -9.13
C GLY A 48 2.06 15.97 -10.21
N ASP A 49 2.00 16.93 -11.13
CA ASP A 49 1.05 16.94 -12.26
C ASP A 49 1.21 15.76 -13.23
N LYS A 50 2.31 15.00 -13.14
CA LYS A 50 2.55 13.78 -13.94
C LYS A 50 2.13 12.50 -13.22
N ASP A 51 1.38 12.62 -12.12
CA ASP A 51 0.84 11.49 -11.38
C ASP A 51 -0.36 10.89 -12.12
N TRP A 52 -0.14 9.73 -12.74
CA TRP A 52 -1.14 8.97 -13.47
C TRP A 52 -1.90 7.95 -12.61
N CYS A 53 -1.70 7.94 -11.28
CA CYS A 53 -2.41 7.01 -10.42
C CYS A 53 -3.85 7.46 -10.16
N VAL A 54 -4.83 6.80 -10.76
CA VAL A 54 -6.26 7.11 -10.61
C VAL A 54 -6.83 6.54 -9.30
N SER A 55 -6.59 5.26 -9.02
CA SER A 55 -7.08 4.59 -7.81
C SER A 55 -6.02 3.62 -7.27
N VAL A 56 -5.60 3.83 -6.02
CA VAL A 56 -4.59 2.99 -5.36
C VAL A 56 -4.98 2.81 -3.89
N PHE A 57 -4.96 1.57 -3.41
CA PHE A 57 -5.26 1.16 -2.02
C PHE A 57 -6.69 1.40 -1.50
N ILE A 58 -7.59 1.92 -2.32
CA ILE A 58 -9.00 2.16 -1.95
C ILE A 58 -9.97 1.16 -2.60
N ASP A 59 -9.46 0.35 -3.53
CA ASP A 59 -10.22 -0.66 -4.26
C ASP A 59 -9.43 -1.97 -4.30
N ASN A 60 -10.05 -3.00 -4.83
CA ASN A 60 -9.51 -4.34 -4.99
C ASN A 60 -8.37 -4.41 -6.00
N ALA A 61 -8.27 -3.45 -6.92
CA ALA A 61 -7.25 -3.37 -7.97
C ALA A 61 -6.65 -1.96 -8.01
N GLY A 62 -5.42 -1.85 -8.53
CA GLY A 62 -4.82 -0.57 -8.87
C GLY A 62 -5.29 -0.10 -10.24
N ILE A 63 -5.56 1.20 -10.38
CA ILE A 63 -5.99 1.82 -11.63
C ILE A 63 -5.06 2.98 -11.96
N ILE A 64 -4.62 3.03 -13.21
CA ILE A 64 -3.74 4.06 -13.75
C ILE A 64 -4.33 4.66 -15.01
N GLU A 65 -4.02 5.92 -15.27
CA GLU A 65 -4.28 6.56 -16.55
C GLU A 65 -3.39 5.93 -17.63
N PHE A 66 -3.98 5.60 -18.78
CA PHE A 66 -3.24 5.09 -19.94
C PHE A 66 -3.26 6.11 -21.09
N ASP A 67 -4.45 6.58 -21.45
CA ASP A 67 -4.67 7.67 -22.41
C ASP A 67 -5.95 8.46 -22.07
N ASP A 68 -6.36 9.39 -22.94
CA ASP A 68 -7.50 10.29 -22.74
C ASP A 68 -8.87 9.55 -22.68
N GLU A 69 -8.94 8.29 -23.12
CA GLU A 69 -10.18 7.51 -23.23
C GLU A 69 -10.20 6.30 -22.27
N TYR A 70 -9.01 5.77 -21.92
CA TYR A 70 -8.87 4.51 -21.20
C TYR A 70 -7.98 4.60 -19.97
N HIS A 71 -8.39 3.84 -18.94
CA HIS A 71 -7.57 3.49 -17.79
C HIS A 71 -7.15 2.02 -17.86
N LEU A 72 -5.99 1.72 -17.28
CA LEU A 72 -5.52 0.34 -17.10
C LEU A 72 -5.75 -0.11 -15.66
N VAL A 73 -6.36 -1.28 -15.50
CA VAL A 73 -6.65 -1.91 -14.21
C VAL A 73 -5.76 -3.13 -14.02
N PHE A 74 -5.15 -3.26 -12.84
CA PHE A 74 -4.27 -4.39 -12.53
C PHE A 74 -4.48 -4.93 -11.10
N LYS A 75 -4.54 -6.26 -10.98
CA LYS A 75 -4.58 -7.02 -9.72
C LYS A 75 -3.81 -8.33 -9.88
N VAL A 76 -3.10 -8.73 -8.83
CA VAL A 76 -2.42 -10.03 -8.69
C VAL A 76 -3.14 -10.87 -7.64
#